data_AF-A0A8X7TJN2-F1
#
_entry.id   AF-A0A8X7TJN2-F1
#
_cell.length_a   1.000
_cell.length_b   1.000
_cell.length_c   1.000
_cell.angle_alpha   90.00
_cell.angle_beta   90.00
_cell.angle_gamma   90.00
#
_symmetry.space_group_name_H-M   'P 1'
#
loop_
_entity.id
_entity.type
_entity.pdbx_description
1 polymer ?
#
loop_
_entity_poly.entity_id
_entity_poly.type
_entity_poly.pdbx_seq_one_letter_code
_entity_poly.pdbx_strand_id
1 'polypeptide(L)'
;MRRRPSRNIANESSGYYMEIVPSPKYLHPAQSSTLVAVGSDVYKIGGGDHSTCKLSKRKCSYSFSVLDCRTHTWRQAPSMWMERDSSSTATFFDGKIYVAGGCDKRYAGYPDRVEAFDLEKQTWGFVTNPRVFDRYHKYKPARECHCVIDDVLFFWESGAFKWYDSKTHLCKEVSDVKGLPDLQDPKFCKMAMVDLGGKMGLLWDTKTSQECKIWCAEITFERRHGDEMLGKVEWFDSVFSTHVSCSSFYAVSASV
;
A
#
# COMPACT_ATOMS: atom_id res chain seq x y z
N MET A 1 -12.61 16.46 -13.69
CA MET A 1 -11.72 17.62 -13.92
C MET A 1 -10.29 17.14 -13.68
N ARG A 2 -9.47 17.07 -14.72
CA ARG A 2 -8.09 16.58 -14.62
C ARG A 2 -7.23 17.68 -13.97
N ARG A 3 -6.63 17.43 -12.81
CA ARG A 3 -5.70 18.37 -12.17
C ARG A 3 -4.27 17.87 -12.35
N ARG A 4 -3.41 18.71 -12.92
CA ARG A 4 -1.96 18.53 -12.86
C ARG A 4 -1.50 19.00 -11.48
N PRO A 5 -0.63 18.25 -10.77
CA PRO A 5 0.01 18.74 -9.56
C PRO A 5 0.70 20.09 -9.84
N SER A 6 0.50 21.07 -8.96
CA SER A 6 1.20 22.34 -9.02
C SER A 6 2.62 22.17 -8.46
N ARG A 7 3.59 22.60 -9.26
CA ARG A 7 5.01 22.24 -9.13
C ARG A 7 5.66 23.05 -8.02
N ASN A 8 6.20 22.38 -7.00
CA ASN A 8 7.23 22.95 -6.14
C ASN A 8 8.46 22.05 -6.20
N ILE A 9 9.49 22.58 -6.87
CA ILE A 9 10.86 22.04 -7.07
C ILE A 9 10.99 21.04 -8.25
N ALA A 10 11.99 21.33 -9.11
CA ALA A 10 12.39 20.68 -10.36
C ALA A 10 11.46 20.80 -11.60
N ASN A 11 12.04 21.26 -12.71
CA ASN A 11 11.37 21.89 -13.85
C ASN A 11 11.20 20.97 -15.07
N GLU A 12 10.92 19.68 -14.88
CA GLU A 12 10.69 18.74 -16.00
C GLU A 12 9.54 17.76 -15.69
N SER A 13 8.84 17.31 -16.73
CA SER A 13 7.61 16.50 -16.67
C SER A 13 7.91 15.05 -16.27
N SER A 14 7.37 14.57 -15.14
CA SER A 14 7.52 13.17 -14.69
C SER A 14 6.80 12.13 -15.57
N GLY A 15 5.99 12.55 -16.55
CA GLY A 15 5.30 11.64 -17.49
C GLY A 15 4.07 10.93 -16.91
N TYR A 16 3.80 11.04 -15.61
CA TYR A 16 2.65 10.38 -14.95
C TYR A 16 1.39 11.25 -14.94
N TYR A 17 0.22 10.64 -15.17
CA TYR A 17 -1.08 11.31 -15.10
C TYR A 17 -1.97 10.59 -14.07
N MET A 18 -2.55 11.35 -13.14
CA MET A 18 -3.56 10.79 -12.23
C MET A 18 -4.95 10.92 -12.84
N GLU A 19 -5.66 9.79 -12.87
CA GLU A 19 -7.06 9.73 -13.28
C GLU A 19 -7.92 9.23 -12.12
N ILE A 20 -9.00 9.96 -11.85
CA ILE A 20 -9.99 9.55 -10.86
C ILE A 20 -10.97 8.63 -11.57
N VAL A 21 -10.89 7.33 -11.27
CA VAL A 21 -11.86 6.36 -11.76
C VAL A 21 -12.99 6.26 -10.73
N PRO A 22 -14.24 6.67 -11.05
CA PRO A 22 -15.35 6.53 -10.13
C PRO A 22 -15.62 5.05 -9.87
N SER A 23 -15.57 4.64 -8.62
CA SER A 23 -15.97 3.30 -8.18
C SER A 23 -17.48 3.14 -8.35
N PRO A 24 -17.98 2.15 -9.14
CA PRO A 24 -19.39 1.80 -9.13
C PRO A 24 -19.87 1.39 -7.73
N LYS A 25 -21.17 1.50 -7.46
CA LYS A 25 -21.76 1.31 -6.11
C LYS A 25 -21.58 -0.11 -5.53
N TYR A 26 -21.28 -1.11 -6.35
CA TYR A 26 -20.95 -2.48 -5.92
C TYR A 26 -19.43 -2.69 -5.75
N LEU A 27 -18.66 -1.66 -6.09
CA LEU A 27 -17.20 -1.67 -6.21
C LEU A 27 -16.54 -0.81 -5.14
N HIS A 28 -17.30 -0.37 -4.14
CA HIS A 28 -16.70 0.16 -2.93
C HIS A 28 -15.61 -0.84 -2.51
N PRO A 29 -14.33 -0.42 -2.44
CA PRO A 29 -13.42 -1.06 -1.52
C PRO A 29 -14.24 -1.14 -0.24
N ALA A 30 -14.45 -2.35 0.25
CA ALA A 30 -14.98 -2.48 1.58
C ALA A 30 -14.14 -1.51 2.43
N GLN A 31 -14.74 -0.83 3.41
CA GLN A 31 -13.86 -0.52 4.55
C GLN A 31 -13.18 -1.84 4.85
N SER A 32 -11.85 -1.87 4.79
CA SER A 32 -11.08 -3.07 5.12
C SER A 32 -10.78 -4.10 4.03
N SER A 33 -10.43 -3.72 2.79
CA SER A 33 -9.80 -4.66 1.83
C SER A 33 -8.36 -4.26 1.49
N THR A 34 -7.47 -5.25 1.40
CA THR A 34 -6.09 -5.07 0.95
C THR A 34 -6.06 -5.07 -0.58
N LEU A 35 -5.28 -4.18 -1.19
CA LEU A 35 -5.14 -4.05 -2.64
C LEU A 35 -3.70 -4.33 -3.04
N VAL A 36 -3.51 -5.04 -4.16
CA VAL A 36 -2.19 -5.28 -4.77
C VAL A 36 -2.33 -5.07 -6.28
N ALA A 37 -1.40 -4.36 -6.90
CA ALA A 37 -1.35 -4.23 -8.34
C ALA A 37 -0.31 -5.18 -8.95
N VAL A 38 -0.65 -5.77 -10.09
CA VAL A 38 0.24 -6.63 -10.89
C VAL A 38 0.02 -6.30 -12.36
N GLY A 39 1.02 -5.70 -13.00
CA GLY A 39 0.86 -5.18 -14.37
C GLY A 39 -0.31 -4.20 -14.44
N SER A 40 -1.29 -4.47 -15.31
CA SER A 40 -2.51 -3.67 -15.49
C SER A 40 -3.68 -4.09 -14.61
N ASP A 41 -3.48 -5.04 -13.70
CA ASP A 41 -4.54 -5.63 -12.90
C ASP A 41 -4.40 -5.22 -11.43
N VAL A 42 -5.51 -4.87 -10.78
CA VAL A 42 -5.56 -4.57 -9.34
C VAL A 42 -6.38 -5.64 -8.63
N TYR A 43 -5.74 -6.38 -7.74
CA TYR A 43 -6.34 -7.42 -6.93
C TYR A 43 -6.85 -6.85 -5.61
N LYS A 44 -8.08 -7.20 -5.27
CA LYS A 44 -8.74 -6.93 -4.00
C LYS A 44 -8.81 -8.20 -3.17
N ILE A 45 -8.35 -8.10 -1.94
CA ILE A 45 -8.17 -9.22 -1.02
C ILE A 45 -9.03 -9.00 0.22
N GLY A 46 -9.90 -9.98 0.50
CA GLY A 46 -10.75 -10.03 1.68
C GLY A 46 -11.71 -8.84 1.79
N GLY A 47 -12.02 -8.48 3.03
CA GLY A 47 -12.95 -7.40 3.37
C GLY A 47 -14.43 -7.78 3.20
N GLY A 48 -15.31 -7.01 3.84
CA GLY A 48 -16.73 -7.33 3.94
C GLY A 48 -17.66 -6.26 3.37
N ASP A 49 -18.85 -6.67 2.91
CA ASP A 49 -19.85 -5.74 2.38
C ASP A 49 -20.25 -4.61 3.34
N HIS A 50 -20.30 -3.40 2.78
CA HIS A 50 -20.59 -2.13 3.43
C HIS A 50 -21.91 -2.12 4.22
N SER A 51 -22.94 -2.85 3.76
CA SER A 51 -24.30 -2.79 4.30
C SER A 51 -24.46 -3.38 5.71
N THR A 52 -23.43 -4.04 6.26
CA THR A 52 -23.55 -4.79 7.53
C THR A 52 -22.48 -4.45 8.59
N CYS A 53 -21.51 -3.60 8.27
CA CYS A 53 -20.34 -3.41 9.13
C CYS A 53 -20.58 -2.32 10.20
N LYS A 54 -20.86 -2.75 11.44
CA LYS A 54 -20.61 -1.91 12.63
C LYS A 54 -19.10 -1.84 12.83
N LEU A 55 -18.55 -0.65 13.14
CA LEU A 55 -17.10 -0.43 13.41
C LEU A 55 -16.48 -1.42 14.43
N SER A 56 -17.30 -2.09 15.23
CA SER A 56 -16.89 -3.04 16.27
C SER A 56 -16.71 -4.50 15.80
N LYS A 57 -17.01 -4.86 14.55
CA LYS A 57 -16.80 -6.22 14.02
C LYS A 57 -16.00 -6.18 12.72
N ARG A 58 -14.72 -6.52 12.79
CA ARG A 58 -13.89 -6.76 11.60
C ARG A 58 -14.46 -7.99 10.87
N LYS A 59 -14.85 -7.83 9.61
CA LYS A 59 -15.45 -8.90 8.81
C LYS A 59 -14.34 -9.56 7.98
N CYS A 60 -14.06 -10.82 8.28
CA CYS A 60 -13.16 -11.64 7.49
C CYS A 60 -13.88 -12.15 6.23
N SER A 61 -13.14 -12.34 5.14
CA SER A 61 -13.68 -12.86 3.89
C SER A 61 -12.59 -13.61 3.11
N TYR A 62 -13.00 -14.66 2.39
CA TYR A 62 -12.16 -15.40 1.44
C TYR A 62 -12.12 -14.74 0.05
N SER A 63 -12.86 -13.64 -0.13
CA SER A 63 -13.04 -13.00 -1.43
C SER A 63 -11.72 -12.52 -2.01
N PHE A 64 -11.51 -12.85 -3.27
CA PHE A 64 -10.40 -12.38 -4.08
C PHE A 64 -10.97 -11.95 -5.43
N SER A 65 -10.76 -10.71 -5.81
CA SER A 65 -11.32 -10.15 -7.04
C SER A 65 -10.26 -9.31 -7.74
N VAL A 66 -10.36 -9.19 -9.06
CA VAL A 66 -9.39 -8.43 -9.85
C VAL A 66 -10.10 -7.41 -10.72
N LEU A 67 -9.57 -6.19 -10.72
CA LEU A 67 -9.91 -5.10 -11.61
C LEU A 67 -8.90 -5.10 -12.75
N ASP A 68 -9.38 -5.28 -13.96
CA ASP A 68 -8.61 -4.95 -15.16
C ASP A 68 -8.67 -3.43 -15.37
N CYS A 69 -7.53 -2.75 -15.22
CA CYS A 69 -7.46 -1.29 -15.35
C CYS A 69 -7.60 -0.81 -16.80
N ARG A 70 -7.43 -1.67 -17.80
CA ARG A 70 -7.57 -1.31 -19.23
C ARG A 70 -9.03 -1.27 -19.64
N THR A 71 -9.82 -2.22 -19.13
CA THR A 71 -11.25 -2.32 -19.42
C THR A 71 -12.13 -1.70 -18.33
N HIS A 72 -11.53 -1.35 -17.18
CA HIS A 72 -12.22 -0.90 -15.97
C HIS A 72 -13.30 -1.89 -15.49
N THR A 73 -13.04 -3.19 -15.64
CA THR A 73 -13.98 -4.25 -15.25
C THR A 73 -13.45 -5.09 -14.09
N TRP A 74 -14.36 -5.45 -13.17
CA TRP A 74 -14.05 -6.37 -12.08
C TRP A 74 -14.51 -7.78 -12.43
N ARG A 75 -13.69 -8.77 -12.07
CA ARG A 75 -14.02 -10.20 -12.14
C ARG A 75 -13.63 -10.90 -10.84
N GLN A 76 -14.32 -11.99 -10.52
CA GLN A 76 -13.93 -12.84 -9.39
C GLN A 76 -12.70 -13.67 -9.77
N ALA A 77 -11.78 -13.79 -8.82
CA ALA A 77 -10.62 -14.66 -8.91
C ALA A 77 -10.79 -15.84 -7.93
N PRO A 78 -9.96 -16.90 -8.00
CA PRO A 78 -10.04 -18.01 -7.07
C PRO A 78 -9.95 -17.53 -5.62
N SER A 79 -10.93 -17.92 -4.79
CA SER A 79 -10.98 -17.53 -3.39
C SER A 79 -9.75 -18.00 -2.62
N MET A 80 -9.30 -17.17 -1.66
CA MET A 80 -8.26 -17.53 -0.70
C MET A 80 -8.65 -18.76 0.11
N TRP A 81 -7.65 -19.42 0.70
CA TRP A 81 -7.89 -20.52 1.64
C TRP A 81 -8.15 -20.02 3.05
N MET A 82 -7.68 -18.82 3.39
CA MET A 82 -7.90 -18.19 4.69
C MET A 82 -8.77 -16.94 4.57
N GLU A 83 -9.72 -16.78 5.49
CA GLU A 83 -10.49 -15.57 5.59
C GLU A 83 -9.65 -14.44 6.19
N ARG A 84 -9.71 -13.26 5.57
CA ARG A 84 -8.91 -12.10 5.99
C ARG A 84 -9.74 -10.82 6.08
N ASP A 85 -9.41 -10.01 7.08
CA ASP A 85 -9.94 -8.67 7.31
C ASP A 85 -9.00 -7.56 6.76
N SER A 86 -9.35 -6.30 7.06
CA SER A 86 -8.58 -5.06 6.75
C SER A 86 -7.11 -5.10 7.06
N SER A 87 -6.77 -5.83 8.11
CA SER A 87 -5.46 -5.79 8.75
C SER A 87 -4.52 -6.81 8.12
N SER A 88 -4.94 -7.43 7.01
CA SER A 88 -4.02 -8.16 6.15
C SER A 88 -3.07 -7.21 5.43
N THR A 89 -1.93 -7.75 5.04
CA THR A 89 -0.98 -7.13 4.13
C THR A 89 -0.79 -8.07 2.96
N ALA A 90 -0.52 -7.51 1.78
CA ALA A 90 -0.24 -8.30 0.61
C ALA A 90 0.77 -7.60 -0.27
N THR A 91 1.58 -8.40 -0.96
CA THR A 91 2.62 -7.91 -1.88
C THR A 91 2.72 -8.84 -3.07
N PHE A 92 3.02 -8.28 -4.24
CA PHE A 92 3.39 -9.05 -5.41
C PHE A 92 4.91 -9.23 -5.44
N PHE A 93 5.36 -10.47 -5.56
CA PHE A 93 6.76 -10.82 -5.64
C PHE A 93 6.93 -12.13 -6.41
N ASP A 94 7.94 -12.23 -7.27
CA ASP A 94 8.30 -13.47 -7.98
C ASP A 94 7.11 -14.19 -8.64
N GLY A 95 6.25 -13.43 -9.35
CA GLY A 95 5.08 -13.99 -10.04
C GLY A 95 3.92 -14.43 -9.14
N LYS A 96 3.96 -14.12 -7.84
CA LYS A 96 2.93 -14.50 -6.87
C LYS A 96 2.46 -13.32 -6.03
N ILE A 97 1.20 -13.38 -5.60
CA ILE A 97 0.67 -12.45 -4.59
C ILE A 97 0.72 -13.15 -3.24
N TYR A 98 1.57 -12.66 -2.34
CA TYR A 98 1.68 -13.13 -0.97
C TYR A 98 0.73 -12.34 -0.09
N VAL A 99 -0.02 -13.02 0.78
CA VAL A 99 -0.97 -12.41 1.71
C VAL A 99 -0.69 -12.89 3.13
N ALA A 100 -0.55 -11.96 4.06
CA ALA A 100 -0.24 -12.24 5.47
C ALA A 100 -1.12 -11.41 6.42
N GLY A 101 -1.28 -11.86 7.66
CA GLY A 101 -2.05 -11.14 8.68
C GLY A 101 -3.56 -11.06 8.42
N GLY A 102 -4.28 -10.25 9.20
CA GLY A 102 -5.73 -10.05 9.08
C GLY A 102 -6.61 -11.27 9.35
N CYS A 103 -6.06 -12.34 9.92
CA CYS A 103 -6.80 -13.55 10.29
C CYS A 103 -7.36 -13.45 11.73
N ASP A 104 -8.46 -14.16 11.99
CA ASP A 104 -9.04 -14.29 13.33
C ASP A 104 -8.00 -14.83 14.34
N LYS A 105 -8.09 -14.41 15.61
CA LYS A 105 -7.27 -14.92 16.72
C LYS A 105 -7.36 -16.44 16.88
N ARG A 106 -8.44 -17.08 16.40
CA ARG A 106 -8.56 -18.55 16.33
C ARG A 106 -7.46 -19.20 15.48
N TYR A 107 -6.86 -18.46 14.54
CA TYR A 107 -5.72 -18.89 13.74
C TYR A 107 -4.35 -18.54 14.38
N ALA A 108 -4.34 -18.03 15.61
CA ALA A 108 -3.11 -17.60 16.29
C ALA A 108 -2.14 -18.74 16.67
N GLY A 109 -2.52 -20.00 16.48
CA GLY A 109 -1.65 -21.16 16.70
C GLY A 109 -1.04 -21.77 15.43
N TYR A 110 -1.46 -21.35 14.23
CA TYR A 110 -1.04 -21.99 12.99
C TYR A 110 0.25 -21.35 12.43
N PRO A 111 1.23 -22.17 11.99
CA PRO A 111 2.47 -21.69 11.39
C PRO A 111 2.27 -21.08 9.99
N ASP A 112 1.23 -21.51 9.28
CA ASP A 112 0.95 -21.16 7.88
C ASP A 112 0.01 -19.96 7.77
N ARG A 113 0.49 -18.80 8.22
CA ARG A 113 -0.29 -17.54 8.19
C ARG A 113 -0.17 -16.77 6.88
N VAL A 114 0.71 -17.23 6.01
CA VAL A 114 0.98 -16.64 4.71
C VAL A 114 0.48 -17.61 3.66
N GLU A 115 -0.32 -17.11 2.73
CA GLU A 115 -0.69 -17.82 1.52
C GLU A 115 -0.22 -17.03 0.31
N ALA A 116 0.14 -17.74 -0.76
CA ALA A 116 0.56 -17.16 -2.02
C ALA A 116 -0.37 -17.60 -3.13
N PHE A 117 -0.86 -16.64 -3.91
CA PHE A 117 -1.56 -16.90 -5.16
C PHE A 117 -0.54 -16.94 -6.29
N ASP A 118 -0.39 -18.10 -6.91
CA ASP A 118 0.44 -18.30 -8.08
C ASP A 118 -0.32 -17.82 -9.32
N LEU A 119 0.13 -16.72 -9.96
CA LEU A 119 -0.60 -16.14 -11.10
C LEU A 119 -0.53 -17.04 -12.33
N GLU A 120 0.52 -17.85 -12.50
CA GLU A 120 0.63 -18.76 -13.64
C GLU A 120 -0.35 -19.92 -13.48
N LYS A 121 -0.39 -20.52 -12.28
CA LYS A 121 -1.24 -21.68 -12.00
C LYS A 121 -2.67 -21.32 -11.64
N GLN A 122 -2.93 -20.06 -11.27
CA GLN A 122 -4.20 -19.59 -10.72
C GLN A 122 -4.63 -20.38 -9.47
N THR A 123 -3.66 -20.73 -8.62
CA THR A 123 -3.89 -21.54 -7.41
C THR A 123 -3.28 -20.88 -6.18
N TRP A 124 -3.95 -21.04 -5.05
CA TRP A 124 -3.40 -20.70 -3.75
C TRP A 124 -2.52 -21.83 -3.21
N GLY A 125 -1.52 -21.46 -2.41
CA GLY A 125 -0.71 -22.38 -1.62
C GLY A 125 -0.26 -21.72 -0.32
N PHE A 126 -0.12 -22.50 0.75
CA PHE A 126 0.47 -22.02 1.99
C PHE A 126 1.98 -21.83 1.83
N VAL A 127 2.51 -20.79 2.46
CA VAL A 127 3.95 -20.50 2.51
C VAL A 127 4.40 -20.55 3.95
N THR A 128 5.45 -21.31 4.20
CA THR A 128 6.09 -21.35 5.51
C THR A 128 6.67 -19.98 5.81
N ASN A 129 6.17 -19.31 6.85
CA ASN A 129 6.68 -18.03 7.29
C ASN A 129 8.08 -18.23 7.90
N PRO A 130 9.17 -17.63 7.36
CA PRO A 130 10.51 -17.76 7.94
C PRO A 130 10.72 -17.03 9.29
N ARG A 131 9.64 -16.75 10.04
CA ARG A 131 9.63 -16.07 11.35
C ARG A 131 10.31 -14.70 11.38
N VAL A 132 10.36 -13.98 10.26
CA VAL A 132 11.28 -12.85 10.12
C VAL A 132 10.88 -11.60 10.93
N PHE A 133 9.65 -11.48 11.45
CA PHE A 133 9.33 -10.36 12.34
C PHE A 133 8.37 -10.73 13.46
N ASP A 134 8.94 -11.18 14.58
CA ASP A 134 8.26 -11.17 15.88
C ASP A 134 8.40 -9.77 16.51
N ARG A 135 7.95 -8.73 15.80
CA ARG A 135 7.83 -7.38 16.40
C ARG A 135 6.44 -7.21 16.98
N TYR A 136 6.23 -7.83 18.14
CA TYR A 136 5.11 -7.53 19.01
C TYR A 136 5.31 -6.15 19.66
N HIS A 137 5.23 -5.07 18.88
CA HIS A 137 5.21 -3.72 19.46
C HIS A 137 3.85 -3.48 20.13
N LYS A 138 3.82 -3.76 21.43
CA LYS A 138 2.77 -3.31 22.34
C LYS A 138 2.73 -1.77 22.27
N TYR A 139 1.58 -1.23 21.83
CA TYR A 139 1.19 0.17 21.94
C TYR A 139 1.97 1.19 21.09
N LYS A 140 1.70 1.22 19.78
CA LYS A 140 1.40 2.46 19.03
C LYS A 140 0.78 2.06 17.69
N PRO A 141 -0.28 2.73 17.19
CA PRO A 141 -0.72 2.56 15.82
C PRO A 141 0.37 3.17 14.93
N ALA A 142 1.39 2.37 14.61
CA ALA A 142 2.44 2.83 13.72
C ALA A 142 1.80 3.08 12.36
N ARG A 143 2.03 4.26 11.78
CA ARG A 143 1.67 4.60 10.40
C ARG A 143 2.59 3.86 9.42
N GLU A 144 2.74 2.56 9.65
CA GLU A 144 3.62 1.69 8.88
C GLU A 144 3.02 1.49 7.50
N CYS A 145 3.81 1.82 6.49
CA CYS A 145 3.55 1.50 5.11
C CYS A 145 4.85 1.01 4.50
N HIS A 146 4.73 0.21 3.43
CA HIS A 146 5.87 -0.37 2.74
C HIS A 146 5.56 -0.48 1.26
N CYS A 147 6.61 -0.58 0.46
CA CYS A 147 6.54 -0.95 -0.95
C CYS A 147 7.82 -1.66 -1.34
N VAL A 148 7.76 -2.43 -2.41
CA VAL A 148 8.96 -2.97 -3.07
C VAL A 148 9.22 -2.15 -4.31
N ILE A 149 10.45 -1.66 -4.48
CA ILE A 149 10.91 -0.91 -5.65
C ILE A 149 12.25 -1.52 -6.05
N ASP A 150 12.39 -1.92 -7.32
CA ASP A 150 13.60 -2.56 -7.86
C ASP A 150 14.15 -3.68 -6.94
N ASP A 151 13.27 -4.60 -6.51
CA ASP A 151 13.55 -5.71 -5.58
C ASP A 151 14.05 -5.31 -4.18
N VAL A 152 13.90 -4.04 -3.81
CA VAL A 152 14.23 -3.53 -2.48
C VAL A 152 12.95 -3.24 -1.72
N LEU A 153 12.80 -3.85 -0.54
CA LEU A 153 11.70 -3.53 0.38
C LEU A 153 12.01 -2.23 1.12
N PHE A 154 11.19 -1.21 0.86
CA PHE A 154 11.16 0.04 1.60
C PHE A 154 9.98 0.05 2.57
N PHE A 155 10.18 0.67 3.73
CA PHE A 155 9.11 0.86 4.70
C PHE A 155 9.32 2.12 5.53
N TRP A 156 8.22 2.73 5.94
CA TRP A 156 8.21 3.85 6.87
C TRP A 156 8.01 3.34 8.29
N GLU A 157 8.98 3.57 9.17
CA GLU A 157 8.93 3.15 10.57
C GLU A 157 9.49 4.26 11.46
N SER A 158 8.75 4.62 12.51
CA SER A 158 9.19 5.55 13.56
C SER A 158 9.70 6.91 13.04
N GLY A 159 9.08 7.44 11.98
CA GLY A 159 9.40 8.78 11.47
C GLY A 159 10.50 8.81 10.39
N ALA A 160 10.96 7.65 9.91
CA ALA A 160 12.02 7.56 8.92
C ALA A 160 11.70 6.55 7.81
N PHE A 161 12.23 6.81 6.62
CA PHE A 161 12.27 5.84 5.54
C PHE A 161 13.39 4.83 5.81
N LYS A 162 13.07 3.55 5.71
CA LYS A 162 14.03 2.46 5.86
C LYS A 162 13.94 1.53 4.67
N TRP A 163 15.03 0.82 4.41
CA TRP A 163 15.11 -0.20 3.38
C TRP A 163 15.73 -1.47 3.96
N TYR A 164 15.31 -2.61 3.44
CA TYR A 164 15.85 -3.91 3.82
C TYR A 164 17.05 -4.26 2.95
N ASP A 165 18.20 -4.46 3.60
CA ASP A 165 19.39 -4.98 2.95
C ASP A 165 19.38 -6.50 3.03
N SER A 166 19.14 -7.15 1.88
CA SER A 166 19.12 -8.60 1.77
C SER A 166 20.50 -9.25 1.97
N LYS A 167 21.60 -8.51 1.77
CA LYS A 167 22.96 -9.03 1.98
C LYS A 167 23.29 -9.12 3.46
N THR A 168 22.92 -8.10 4.23
CA THR A 168 23.21 -8.05 5.66
C THR A 168 22.05 -8.55 6.53
N HIS A 169 20.87 -8.78 5.94
CA HIS A 169 19.61 -9.07 6.63
C HIS A 169 19.21 -8.01 7.65
N LEU A 170 19.61 -6.76 7.44
CA LEU A 170 19.36 -5.64 8.35
C LEU A 170 18.54 -4.56 7.65
N CYS A 171 17.69 -3.89 8.42
CA CYS A 171 17.02 -2.70 7.96
C CYS A 171 17.91 -1.49 8.22
N LYS A 172 18.12 -0.66 7.20
CA LYS A 172 18.95 0.54 7.25
C LYS A 172 18.08 1.76 6.94
N GLU A 173 18.42 2.92 7.51
CA GLU A 173 17.72 4.17 7.24
C GLU A 173 18.14 4.75 5.89
N VAL A 174 17.20 5.37 5.17
CA VAL A 174 17.51 6.15 3.97
C VAL A 174 17.96 7.53 4.40
N SER A 175 19.13 7.95 3.91
CA SER A 175 19.71 9.25 4.23
C SER A 175 19.23 10.35 3.28
N ASP A 176 19.34 11.60 3.72
CA ASP A 176 19.11 12.82 2.92
C ASP A 176 17.70 13.08 2.36
N VAL A 177 16.67 12.38 2.85
CA VAL A 177 15.27 12.70 2.52
C VAL A 177 14.87 14.04 3.17
N LYS A 178 15.05 15.13 2.43
CA LYS A 178 14.79 16.52 2.86
C LYS A 178 13.64 17.13 2.06
N GLY A 179 12.98 18.14 2.64
CA GLY A 179 11.94 18.93 1.97
C GLY A 179 10.50 18.42 2.11
N LEU A 180 10.29 17.24 2.70
CA LEU A 180 8.96 16.79 3.10
C LEU A 180 8.49 17.48 4.39
N PRO A 181 7.16 17.62 4.59
CA PRO A 181 6.62 18.04 5.88
C PRO A 181 6.94 17.01 6.97
N ASP A 182 6.79 17.38 8.24
CA ASP A 182 6.94 16.44 9.36
C ASP A 182 5.81 15.40 9.35
N LEU A 183 6.04 14.26 8.69
CA LEU A 183 5.10 13.15 8.53
C LEU A 183 4.65 12.50 9.85
N GLN A 184 5.23 12.89 10.98
CA GLN A 184 4.76 12.50 12.31
C GLN A 184 3.65 13.42 12.85
N ASP A 185 3.31 14.52 12.17
CA ASP A 185 2.23 15.43 12.57
C ASP A 185 0.91 14.65 12.76
N PRO A 186 0.21 14.78 13.90
CA PRO A 186 -1.06 14.12 14.16
C PRO A 186 -2.17 14.47 13.15
N LYS A 187 -2.06 15.56 12.39
CA LYS A 187 -3.00 15.95 11.31
C LYS A 187 -3.01 14.96 10.14
N PHE A 188 -1.94 14.20 9.94
CA PHE A 188 -1.91 13.17 8.91
C PHE A 188 -2.66 11.92 9.37
N CYS A 189 -3.58 11.36 8.57
CA CYS A 189 -4.38 10.23 9.05
C CYS A 189 -3.87 8.88 8.55
N LYS A 190 -3.48 8.81 7.28
CA LYS A 190 -3.05 7.60 6.59
C LYS A 190 -1.89 7.92 5.65
N MET A 191 -0.98 6.96 5.52
CA MET A 191 0.13 6.98 4.57
C MET A 191 0.07 5.73 3.68
N ALA A 192 0.54 5.85 2.45
CA ALA A 192 0.76 4.74 1.54
C ALA A 192 2.04 4.98 0.74
N MET A 193 2.76 3.90 0.45
CA MET A 193 3.94 3.90 -0.41
C MET A 193 3.64 3.01 -1.61
N VAL A 194 3.96 3.47 -2.81
CA VAL A 194 3.76 2.73 -4.06
C VAL A 194 4.97 2.86 -4.97
N ASP A 195 5.20 1.87 -5.81
CA ASP A 195 6.21 1.92 -6.88
C ASP A 195 5.64 2.67 -8.11
N LEU A 196 6.29 3.77 -8.48
CA LEU A 196 6.02 4.59 -9.65
C LEU A 196 7.14 4.40 -10.69
N GLY A 197 7.41 3.14 -11.05
CA GLY A 197 8.39 2.78 -12.07
C GLY A 197 9.83 3.05 -11.65
N GLY A 198 10.23 2.50 -10.50
CA GLY A 198 11.57 2.69 -9.91
C GLY A 198 11.66 3.92 -9.00
N LYS A 199 10.56 4.66 -8.85
CA LYS A 199 10.44 5.79 -7.91
C LYS A 199 9.40 5.48 -6.85
N MET A 200 9.53 6.06 -5.66
CA MET A 200 8.48 5.94 -4.65
C MET A 200 7.47 7.06 -4.78
N GLY A 201 6.21 6.68 -4.95
CA GLY A 201 5.07 7.53 -4.64
C GLY A 201 4.71 7.41 -3.17
N LEU A 202 4.92 8.47 -2.40
CA LEU A 202 4.43 8.58 -1.03
C LEU A 202 3.12 9.37 -1.02
N LEU A 203 2.03 8.77 -0.57
CA LEU A 203 0.74 9.44 -0.45
C LEU A 203 0.33 9.56 1.02
N TRP A 204 -0.26 10.70 1.38
CA TRP A 204 -0.83 10.91 2.71
C TRP A 204 -2.06 11.81 2.66
N ASP A 205 -2.92 11.72 3.67
CA ASP A 205 -4.06 12.63 3.80
C ASP A 205 -3.91 13.62 4.97
N THR A 206 -4.44 14.82 4.77
CA THR A 206 -4.66 15.81 5.83
C THR A 206 -6.14 16.08 5.97
N LYS A 207 -6.64 16.16 7.20
CA LYS A 207 -8.04 16.49 7.47
C LYS A 207 -8.19 17.80 8.22
N THR A 208 -9.15 18.60 7.75
CA THR A 208 -9.73 19.73 8.49
C THR A 208 -11.18 19.42 8.81
N SER A 209 -11.89 20.36 9.43
CA SER A 209 -13.34 20.21 9.70
C SER A 209 -14.20 20.15 8.44
N GLN A 210 -13.70 20.63 7.30
CA GLN A 210 -14.48 20.76 6.06
C GLN A 210 -13.90 19.93 4.90
N GLU A 211 -12.60 19.67 4.90
CA GLU A 211 -11.88 19.12 3.74
C GLU A 211 -10.93 17.99 4.15
N CYS A 212 -10.85 16.99 3.27
CA CYS A 212 -9.80 15.98 3.25
C CYS A 212 -8.96 16.20 1.98
N LYS A 213 -7.66 16.48 2.14
CA LYS A 213 -6.71 16.58 1.02
C LYS A 213 -5.81 15.37 0.99
N ILE A 214 -5.61 14.81 -0.20
CA ILE A 214 -4.61 13.79 -0.48
C ILE A 214 -3.41 14.48 -1.11
N TRP A 215 -2.24 14.21 -0.55
CA TRP A 215 -0.95 14.67 -1.00
C TRP A 215 -0.18 13.51 -1.62
N CYS A 216 0.72 13.84 -2.53
CA CYS A 216 1.67 12.89 -3.11
C CYS A 216 3.05 13.53 -3.15
N ALA A 217 4.08 12.76 -2.81
CA ALA A 217 5.47 13.07 -3.08
C ALA A 217 6.07 11.96 -3.95
N GLU A 218 6.91 12.36 -4.90
CA GLU A 218 7.73 11.43 -5.67
C GLU A 218 9.16 11.49 -5.15
N ILE A 219 9.71 10.33 -4.81
CA ILE A 219 11.03 10.19 -4.19
C ILE A 219 11.87 9.22 -5.02
N THR A 220 13.05 9.64 -5.42
CA THR A 220 14.06 8.80 -6.09
C THR A 220 15.06 8.29 -5.06
N PHE A 221 15.61 7.08 -5.27
CA PHE A 221 16.67 6.53 -4.43
C PHE A 221 17.93 6.22 -5.24
N GLU A 222 19.07 6.47 -4.62
CA GLU A 222 20.38 6.16 -5.19
C GLU A 222 21.20 5.37 -4.17
N ARG A 223 21.73 4.21 -4.58
CA ARG A 223 22.71 3.45 -3.79
C ARG A 223 24.11 4.02 -4.04
N ARG A 224 24.80 4.41 -2.96
CA ARG A 224 26.21 4.88 -3.03
C ARG A 224 27.18 3.80 -2.58
N HIS A 225 28.46 4.02 -2.89
CA HIS A 225 29.56 3.19 -2.40
C HIS A 225 29.51 3.12 -0.85
N GLY A 226 29.55 1.90 -0.29
CA GLY A 226 29.54 1.70 1.17
C GLY A 226 28.19 1.31 1.79
N ASP A 227 27.27 0.71 1.00
CA ASP A 227 25.95 0.26 1.45
C ASP A 227 25.04 1.38 2.01
N GLU A 228 25.20 2.60 1.52
CA GLU A 228 24.32 3.73 1.83
C GLU A 228 23.25 3.92 0.75
N MET A 229 22.05 4.32 1.19
CA MET A 229 20.94 4.67 0.31
C MET A 229 20.53 6.11 0.57
N LEU A 230 20.59 6.93 -0.47
CA LEU A 230 20.11 8.31 -0.43
C LEU A 230 18.71 8.38 -1.03
N GLY A 231 17.87 9.25 -0.48
CA GLY A 231 16.57 9.57 -1.04
C GLY A 231 16.47 11.06 -1.40
N LYS A 232 15.95 11.35 -2.59
CA LYS A 232 15.73 12.72 -3.07
C LYS A 232 14.25 12.91 -3.40
N VAL A 233 13.65 13.93 -2.82
CA VAL A 233 12.27 14.33 -3.15
C VAL A 233 12.32 15.09 -4.48
N GLU A 234 11.70 14.54 -5.52
CA GLU A 234 11.62 15.17 -6.83
C GLU A 234 10.54 16.24 -6.86
N TRP A 235 9.37 15.96 -6.29
CA TRP A 235 8.28 16.92 -6.12
C TRP A 235 7.33 16.44 -5.02
N PHE A 236 6.52 17.35 -4.47
CA PHE A 236 5.31 16.97 -3.76
C PHE A 236 4.24 18.06 -3.85
N ASP A 237 2.96 17.66 -3.92
CA ASP A 237 1.82 18.58 -3.88
C ASP A 237 0.51 17.84 -3.51
N SER A 238 -0.53 18.62 -3.21
CA SER A 238 -1.89 18.12 -3.11
C SER A 238 -2.40 17.66 -4.47
N VAL A 239 -2.80 16.39 -4.54
CA VAL A 239 -3.25 15.75 -5.78
C VAL A 239 -4.76 15.64 -5.86
N PHE A 240 -5.43 15.66 -4.71
CA PHE A 240 -6.87 15.55 -4.62
C PHE A 240 -7.42 16.25 -3.38
N SER A 241 -8.61 16.83 -3.52
CA SER A 241 -9.36 17.48 -2.45
C SER A 241 -10.79 16.96 -2.47
N THR A 242 -11.31 16.57 -1.32
CA THR A 242 -12.68 16.08 -1.17
C THR A 242 -13.29 16.51 0.17
N HIS A 243 -14.60 16.33 0.30
CA HIS A 243 -15.30 16.58 1.54
C HIS A 243 -14.84 15.61 2.65
N VAL A 244 -14.80 16.07 3.89
CA VAL A 244 -14.29 15.31 5.06
C VAL A 244 -14.95 13.94 5.28
N SER A 245 -16.18 13.74 4.75
CA SER A 245 -16.88 12.45 4.76
C SER A 245 -16.14 11.33 4.00
N CYS A 246 -15.26 11.69 3.06
CA CYS A 246 -14.36 10.77 2.37
C CYS A 246 -13.02 10.70 3.12
N SER A 247 -13.01 9.98 4.24
CA SER A 247 -11.94 10.04 5.23
C SER A 247 -10.85 8.96 5.09
N SER A 248 -10.85 8.19 3.99
CA SER A 248 -9.88 7.12 3.77
C SER A 248 -9.59 6.94 2.29
N PHE A 249 -8.33 6.74 1.94
CA PHE A 249 -7.89 6.37 0.60
C PHE A 249 -7.05 5.08 0.65
N TYR A 250 -6.94 4.39 -0.49
CA TYR A 250 -5.98 3.31 -0.70
C TYR A 250 -5.19 3.67 -1.96
N ALA A 251 -3.91 3.31 -2.01
CA ALA A 251 -3.06 3.56 -3.16
C ALA A 251 -2.41 2.26 -3.60
N VAL A 252 -2.46 2.01 -4.90
CA VAL A 252 -1.71 0.97 -5.62
C VAL A 252 -1.29 1.57 -6.95
N SER A 253 -0.22 1.06 -7.54
CA SER A 253 0.30 1.51 -8.83
C SER A 253 0.22 0.37 -9.82
N ALA A 254 -0.50 0.57 -10.92
CA ALA A 254 -0.65 -0.39 -12.01
C ALA A 254 -0.07 0.20 -13.29
N SER A 255 0.59 -0.63 -14.09
CA SER A 255 1.11 -0.26 -15.41
C SER A 255 0.04 -0.49 -16.46
N VAL A 256 -0.23 0.50 -17.32
CA VAL A 256 -1.25 0.42 -18.39
C VAL A 256 -0.60 0.47 -19.76
#